data_AF-A0A829WS80-F1
#
_entry.id   AF-A0A829WS80-F1
#
_cell.length_a   1.000
_cell.length_b   1.000
_cell.length_c   1.000
_cell.angle_alpha   90.00
_cell.angle_beta   90.00
_cell.angle_gamma   90.00
#
_symmetry.space_group_name_H-M   'P 1'
#
loop_
_entity.id
_entity.type
_entity.pdbx_description
1 polymer ?
#
loop_
_entity_poly.entity_id
_entity_poly.type
_entity_poly.pdbx_seq_one_letter_code
_entity_poly.pdbx_strand_id
1 'polypeptide(L)' 'MPARSQSSQFGICDAKGRVVERYATRYFAEQSALTWAVCKRAAVTIRQGRKIIARAIPTADGSARLDEGHTPELSL' A
#
# COMPACT_ATOMS: atom_id res chain seq x y z
N MET A 1 -2.03 -13.79 28.79
CA MET A 1 -1.83 -12.52 28.08
C MET A 1 -1.74 -12.83 26.60
N PRO A 2 -2.73 -12.53 25.75
CA PRO A 2 -2.53 -12.75 24.32
C PRO A 2 -1.46 -11.75 23.86
N ALA A 3 -0.50 -12.25 23.09
CA ALA A 3 0.62 -11.48 22.56
C ALA A 3 0.10 -10.15 22.02
N ARG A 4 0.62 -9.03 22.55
CA ARG A 4 0.44 -7.69 21.96
C ARG A 4 0.71 -7.87 20.48
N SER A 5 -0.35 -7.85 19.67
CA SER A 5 -0.27 -7.92 18.23
C SER A 5 0.79 -6.90 17.85
N GLN A 6 1.93 -7.34 17.29
CA GLN A 6 2.85 -6.41 16.64
C GLN A 6 1.97 -5.63 15.68
N SER A 7 1.65 -4.38 16.03
CA SER A 7 0.58 -3.67 15.36
C SER A 7 1.05 -3.54 13.93
N SER A 8 0.47 -4.30 13.01
CA SER A 8 0.82 -4.21 11.61
C SER A 8 0.36 -2.82 11.18
N GLN A 9 1.28 -1.86 11.27
CA GLN A 9 0.98 -0.44 11.08
C GLN A 9 0.64 -0.17 9.62
N PHE A 10 1.15 -0.99 8.72
CA PHE A 10 1.01 -0.85 7.29
C PHE A 10 0.05 -1.89 6.73
N GLY A 11 -0.77 -1.50 5.76
CA GLY A 11 -1.66 -2.40 5.05
C GLY A 11 -1.81 -2.02 3.60
N ILE A 12 -1.86 -3.02 2.72
CA ILE A 12 -2.17 -2.85 1.31
C ILE A 12 -3.68 -3.01 1.12
N CYS A 13 -4.30 -2.10 0.37
CA CYS A 13 -5.74 -2.14 0.08
C CYS A 13 -5.99 -2.19 -1.43
N ASP A 14 -6.99 -2.98 -1.83
CA ASP A 14 -7.47 -3.02 -3.20
C ASP A 14 -8.16 -1.72 -3.60
N ALA A 15 -8.51 -1.57 -4.89
CA ALA A 15 -9.23 -0.41 -5.40
C ALA A 15 -10.63 -0.19 -4.76
N LYS A 16 -11.17 -1.20 -4.06
CA LYS A 16 -12.43 -1.10 -3.30
C LYS A 16 -12.19 -0.72 -1.83
N GLY A 17 -10.95 -0.42 -1.45
CA GLY A 17 -10.57 -0.06 -0.09
C GLY A 17 -10.49 -1.24 0.88
N ARG A 18 -10.57 -2.48 0.39
CA ARG A 18 -10.49 -3.68 1.23
C ARG A 18 -9.03 -4.00 1.52
N VAL A 19 -8.71 -4.23 2.78
CA VAL A 19 -7.36 -4.63 3.20
C VAL A 19 -7.07 -6.02 2.65
N VAL A 20 -6.07 -6.12 1.77
CA VAL A 20 -5.58 -7.38 1.21
C VAL A 20 -4.64 -8.04 2.22
N GLU A 21 -3.68 -7.29 2.75
CA GLU A 21 -2.69 -7.82 3.70
C GLU A 21 -2.11 -6.70 4.58
N ARG A 22 -1.53 -7.06 5.71
CA ARG A 22 -0.92 -6.12 6.67
C ARG A 22 0.53 -6.50 6.98
N TYR A 23 1.36 -5.50 7.18
CA TYR A 23 2.80 -5.65 7.41
C TYR A 23 3.27 -4.82 8.60
N ALA A 24 4.34 -5.29 9.24
CA ALA A 24 4.97 -4.60 10.36
C ALA A 24 5.79 -3.38 9.91
N THR A 25 6.35 -3.40 8.68
CA THR A 25 7.19 -2.32 8.15
C THR A 25 6.68 -1.78 6.82
N ARG A 26 7.03 -0.54 6.53
CA ARG A 26 6.73 0.14 5.26
C ARG A 26 7.36 -0.60 4.07
N TYR A 27 8.62 -1.00 4.21
CA TYR A 27 9.37 -1.72 3.17
C TYR A 27 8.65 -2.98 2.68
N PHE A 28 8.16 -3.84 3.58
CA PHE A 28 7.43 -5.05 3.18
C PHE A 28 6.07 -4.71 2.54
N ALA A 29 5.39 -3.67 3.03
CA ALA A 29 4.14 -3.23 2.42
C ALA A 29 4.35 -2.72 0.99
N GLU A 30 5.44 -2.01 0.74
CA GLU A 30 5.82 -1.49 -0.57
C GLU A 30 6.18 -2.60 -1.56
N GLN A 31 7.05 -3.52 -1.15
CA GLN A 31 7.43 -4.67 -1.98
C GLN A 31 6.20 -5.51 -2.35
N SER A 32 5.39 -5.87 -1.35
CA SER A 32 4.18 -6.65 -1.62
C SER A 32 3.15 -5.88 -2.44
N ALA A 33 3.01 -4.57 -2.26
CA ALA A 33 2.13 -3.75 -3.09
C ALA A 33 2.57 -3.74 -4.56
N LEU A 34 3.87 -3.61 -4.82
CA LEU A 34 4.44 -3.68 -6.16
C LEU A 34 4.21 -5.04 -6.80
N THR A 35 4.55 -6.13 -6.10
CA THR A 35 4.32 -7.49 -6.59
C THR A 35 2.85 -7.74 -6.87
N TRP A 36 1.96 -7.35 -5.95
CA TRP A 36 0.52 -7.50 -6.13
C TRP A 36 0.03 -6.73 -7.35
N ALA A 37 0.47 -5.48 -7.50
CA ALA A 37 0.07 -4.62 -8.62
C ALA A 37 0.46 -5.22 -9.97
N VAL A 38 1.67 -5.79 -10.07
CA VAL A 38 2.12 -6.53 -11.26
C VAL A 38 1.25 -7.77 -11.49
N CYS A 39 1.11 -8.62 -10.47
CA CYS A 39 0.40 -9.90 -10.61
C CYS A 39 -1.09 -9.74 -10.95
N LYS A 40 -1.75 -8.70 -10.42
CA LYS A 40 -3.18 -8.46 -10.63
C LYS A 40 -3.47 -7.43 -11.70
N ARG A 41 -2.44 -6.78 -12.26
CA ARG A 41 -2.56 -5.65 -13.20
C ARG A 41 -3.54 -4.59 -12.71
N ALA A 42 -3.53 -4.31 -11.41
CA ALA A 42 -4.42 -3.36 -10.78
C ALA A 42 -3.68 -2.55 -9.70
N ALA A 43 -4.07 -1.30 -9.51
CA ALA A 43 -3.45 -0.45 -8.50
C ALA A 43 -3.88 -0.84 -7.08
N VAL A 44 -2.96 -0.71 -6.12
CA VAL A 44 -3.22 -0.88 -4.69
C VAL A 44 -2.68 0.28 -3.88
N THR A 45 -3.39 0.65 -2.83
CA THR A 45 -2.96 1.73 -1.93
C THR A 45 -2.30 1.14 -0.69
N ILE A 46 -1.22 1.76 -0.25
CA ILE A 46 -0.53 1.46 1.00
C ILE A 46 -1.04 2.44 2.05
N ARG A 47 -1.53 1.90 3.17
CA ARG A 47 -2.04 2.66 4.29
C ARG A 47 -1.16 2.48 5.52
N GLN A 48 -0.98 3.54 6.29
CA GLN A 48 -0.50 3.48 7.66
C GLN A 48 -1.65 3.85 8.59
N GLY A 49 -2.24 2.85 9.24
CA GLY A 49 -3.51 3.01 9.96
C GLY A 49 -4.63 3.54 9.05
N ARG A 50 -5.13 4.77 9.31
CA ARG A 50 -6.19 5.39 8.50
C ARG A 50 -5.67 6.19 7.30
N LYS A 51 -4.38 6.57 7.28
CA LYS A 51 -3.77 7.43 6.25
C LYS A 51 -3.30 6.60 5.05
N ILE A 52 -3.55 7.06 3.83
CA ILE A 52 -2.89 6.52 2.63
C ILE A 52 -1.52 7.20 2.52
N ILE A 53 -0.45 6.41 2.40
CA ILE A 53 0.92 6.92 2.37
C ILE A 53 1.61 6.72 1.01
N ALA A 54 1.11 5.79 0.19
CA ALA A 54 1.61 5.53 -1.15
C ALA A 54 0.59 4.70 -1.95
N ARG A 55 0.81 4.59 -3.25
CA ARG A 55 0.03 3.74 -4.15
C ARG A 55 0.96 3.01 -5.11
N ALA A 56 0.85 1.68 -5.20
CA ALA A 56 1.51 0.92 -6.25
C ALA A 56 0.61 0.89 -7.49
N ILE A 57 1.16 1.31 -8.63
CA ILE A 57 0.46 1.42 -9.91
C ILE A 57 1.18 0.52 -10.92
N PRO A 58 0.49 -0.44 -11.55
CA PRO A 58 1.07 -1.23 -12.63
C PRO A 58 1.28 -0.35 -13.87
N THR A 59 2.37 -0.58 -14.58
CA THR A 59 2.71 0.12 -15.82
C THR A 59 2.52 -0.79 -17.03
N ALA A 60 2.40 -0.19 -18.21
CA ALA A 60 2.15 -0.92 -19.46
C ALA A 60 3.29 -1.89 -19.84
N ASP A 61 4.51 -1.64 -19.34
CA ASP A 61 5.70 -2.48 -19.51
C ASP A 61 5.68 -3.76 -18.63
N GLY A 62 4.64 -3.97 -17.83
CA GLY A 62 4.51 -5.12 -16.94
C GLY A 62 5.23 -4.96 -15.60
N SER A 63 5.82 -3.79 -15.32
CA SER A 63 6.32 -3.45 -13.99
C SER A 63 5.26 -2.74 -13.15
N ALA A 64 5.62 -2.33 -11.93
CA ALA A 64 4.80 -1.45 -11.12
C ALA A 64 5.68 -0.37 -10.51
N ARG A 65 5.10 0.80 -10.23
CA ARG A 65 5.78 1.94 -9.61
C ARG A 65 5.05 2.35 -8.34
N LEU A 66 5.82 2.80 -7.36
CA LEU A 66 5.27 3.44 -6.17
C LEU A 66 5.10 4.93 -6.45
N ASP A 67 3.86 5.36 -6.41
CA ASP A 67 3.45 6.75 -6.36
C ASP A 67 3.24 7.10 -4.89
N GLU A 68 4.25 7.70 -4.26
CA GLU A 68 4.16 8.14 -2.87
C GLU A 68 3.26 9.36 -2.70
N GLY A 69 2.73 9.92 -3.80
CA GLY A 69 1.85 11.08 -3.79
C GLY A 69 2.44 12.17 -2.92
N HIS A 70 3.41 12.94 -3.43
CA HIS A 70 3.74 14.21 -2.80
C HIS A 70 2.39 14.94 -2.64
N THR A 71 1.91 15.04 -1.41
CA THR A 71 0.70 15.78 -1.08
C THR A 71 1.26 17.12 -0.65
N PRO A 72 1.61 18.06 -1.55
CA PRO A 72 1.53 19.45 -1.14
C PRO A 72 0.08 19.61 -0.71
N GLU A 73 -0.10 20.10 0.51
CA GLU A 73 -1.40 20.40 1.08
C GLU A 73 -2.28 21.01 -0.01
N LEU A 74 -3.38 20.34 -0.34
CA LEU A 74 -4.47 21.00 -1.05
C LEU A 74 -4.98 22.06 -0.06
N SER A 75 -4.38 23.25 -0.14
CA SER A 75 -4.89 24.46 0.49
C SER A 75 -6.27 24.68 -0.14
N LEU A 76 -7.30 24.55 0.70
CA LEU A 76 -8.71 24.74 0.39
C LEU A 76 -8.96 26.10 -0.26
#